data_AF-A0A3L7XK71-F1
#
_entry.id   AF-A0A3L7XK71-F1
#
_cell.length_a   1.000
_cell.length_b   1.000
_cell.length_c   1.000
_cell.angle_alpha   90.00
_cell.angle_beta   90.00
_cell.angle_gamma   90.00
#
_symmetry.space_group_name_H-M   'P 1'
#
loop_
_entity.id
_entity.type
_entity.pdbx_description
1 polymer ?
#
loop_
_entity_poly.entity_id
_entity_poly.type
_entity_poly.pdbx_seq_one_letter_code
_entity_poly.pdbx_strand_id
1 'polypeptide(L)'
;MKANIHPTYHENAQVTCACGNSWLTGSTLSEIRVNICSQCHPFYTGEQRIVDTVGRVERFVKRLEARQSATARLEIEAKVRRESEEAARKARARGDNPEKAVADVVAKYAAEKIA
;
A
#
# COMPACT_ATOMS: atom_id res chain seq x y z
N MET A 1 -22.00 -7.02 52.35
CA MET A 1 -23.23 -7.10 51.53
C MET A 1 -24.44 -6.87 52.41
N LYS A 2 -25.40 -6.05 51.98
CA LYS A 2 -26.71 -5.92 52.66
C LYS A 2 -27.67 -6.94 52.04
N ALA A 3 -28.46 -7.61 52.87
CA ALA A 3 -29.46 -8.58 52.42
C ALA A 3 -30.45 -7.90 51.45
N ASN A 4 -30.79 -8.58 50.34
CA ASN A 4 -31.81 -8.23 49.35
C ASN A 4 -31.57 -7.05 48.39
N ILE A 5 -30.44 -6.35 48.46
CA ILE A 5 -30.15 -5.22 47.54
C ILE A 5 -28.85 -5.39 46.74
N HIS A 6 -28.13 -6.51 46.89
CA HIS A 6 -26.89 -6.76 46.17
C HIS A 6 -27.01 -8.04 45.34
N PRO A 7 -26.48 -8.05 44.10
CA PRO A 7 -26.41 -9.26 43.29
C PRO A 7 -25.50 -10.30 43.94
N THR A 8 -25.78 -11.57 43.65
CA THR A 8 -24.95 -12.69 44.09
C THR A 8 -23.52 -12.48 43.60
N TYR A 9 -22.58 -12.41 44.53
CA TYR A 9 -21.16 -12.29 44.23
C TYR A 9 -20.49 -13.62 44.51
N HIS A 10 -19.79 -14.11 43.51
CA HIS A 10 -18.96 -15.29 43.59
C HIS A 10 -17.53 -14.85 43.85
N GLU A 11 -16.95 -15.24 44.98
CA GLU A 11 -15.55 -14.95 45.32
C GLU A 11 -14.56 -15.71 44.42
N ASN A 12 -15.00 -16.86 43.89
CA ASN A 12 -14.20 -17.77 43.05
C ASN A 12 -14.76 -17.86 41.62
N ALA A 13 -14.86 -16.74 40.89
CA ALA A 13 -15.17 -16.80 39.47
C ALA A 13 -13.93 -17.21 38.65
N GLN A 14 -14.09 -18.16 37.74
CA GLN A 14 -13.00 -18.64 36.90
C GLN A 14 -12.90 -17.78 35.63
N VAL A 15 -11.78 -17.09 35.47
CA VAL A 15 -11.48 -16.32 34.26
C VAL A 15 -10.60 -17.15 33.35
N THR A 16 -10.99 -17.34 32.09
CA THR A 16 -10.21 -18.05 31.07
C THR A 16 -9.86 -17.07 29.94
N CYS A 17 -8.57 -16.87 29.71
CA CYS A 17 -8.09 -16.04 28.61
C CYS A 17 -7.80 -16.88 27.36
N ALA A 18 -7.97 -16.28 26.18
CA ALA A 18 -7.57 -16.88 24.90
C ALA A 18 -6.07 -17.26 24.82
N CYS A 19 -5.20 -16.67 25.64
CA CYS A 19 -3.77 -17.04 25.72
C CYS A 19 -3.50 -18.27 26.59
N GLY A 20 -4.53 -18.94 27.12
CA GLY A 20 -4.42 -20.13 27.97
C GLY A 20 -4.19 -19.85 29.46
N ASN A 21 -4.11 -18.58 29.88
CA ASN A 21 -4.04 -18.22 31.29
C ASN A 21 -5.43 -18.30 31.93
N SER A 22 -5.51 -18.91 33.12
CA SER A 22 -6.73 -18.93 33.93
C SER A 22 -6.44 -18.53 35.36
N TRP A 23 -7.25 -17.64 35.91
CA TRP A 23 -7.12 -17.19 37.30
C TRP A 23 -8.48 -17.03 37.97
N LEU A 24 -8.48 -16.99 39.30
CA LEU A 24 -9.67 -16.80 40.12
C LEU A 24 -9.84 -15.31 40.42
N THR A 25 -11.05 -14.80 40.27
CA THR A 25 -11.40 -13.41 40.60
C THR A 25 -12.81 -13.36 41.15
N GLY A 26 -13.11 -12.38 42.00
CA GLY A 26 -14.47 -12.19 42.47
C GLY A 26 -15.34 -11.47 41.42
N SER A 27 -16.47 -12.07 41.06
CA SER A 27 -17.41 -11.52 40.06
C SER A 27 -18.86 -11.93 40.38
N THR A 28 -19.82 -11.25 39.76
CA THR A 28 -21.23 -11.68 39.78
C THR A 28 -21.49 -12.85 38.83
N LEU A 29 -20.55 -13.17 37.94
CA LEU A 29 -20.59 -14.31 37.02
C LEU A 29 -19.68 -15.42 37.53
N SER A 30 -20.04 -16.68 37.26
CA SER A 30 -19.24 -17.86 37.65
C SER A 30 -18.06 -18.14 36.72
N GLU A 31 -18.21 -17.93 35.41
CA GLU A 31 -17.16 -18.11 34.40
C GLU A 31 -17.06 -16.84 33.53
N ILE A 32 -15.85 -16.34 33.31
CA ILE A 32 -15.58 -15.17 32.46
C ILE A 32 -14.58 -15.57 31.38
N ARG A 33 -14.94 -15.36 30.11
CA ARG A 33 -14.03 -15.57 28.98
C ARG A 33 -13.53 -14.24 28.46
N VAL A 34 -12.21 -14.09 28.38
CA VAL A 34 -11.56 -12.84 27.98
C VAL A 34 -10.61 -13.09 26.82
N ASN A 35 -10.57 -12.17 25.85
CA ASN A 35 -9.66 -12.29 24.71
C ASN A 35 -8.22 -11.88 25.06
N ILE A 36 -8.05 -10.92 25.97
CA ILE A 36 -6.75 -10.34 26.34
C ILE A 36 -6.68 -10.17 27.86
N CYS A 37 -5.62 -10.65 28.50
CA CYS A 37 -5.36 -10.50 29.92
C CYS A 37 -4.09 -9.67 30.19
N SER A 38 -3.79 -9.42 31.46
CA SER A 38 -2.57 -8.73 31.89
C SER A 38 -1.29 -9.39 31.38
N GLN A 39 -1.31 -10.69 31.13
CA GLN A 39 -0.14 -11.43 30.64
C GLN A 39 0.12 -11.23 29.14
N CYS A 40 -0.89 -10.87 28.34
CA CYS A 40 -0.77 -10.78 26.89
C CYS A 40 -1.09 -9.41 26.29
N HIS A 41 -1.55 -8.44 27.09
CA HIS A 41 -1.75 -7.08 26.59
C HIS A 41 -0.38 -6.42 26.34
N PRO A 42 -0.11 -5.88 25.14
CA PRO A 42 1.18 -5.24 24.79
C PRO A 42 1.61 -4.13 25.76
N PHE A 43 0.65 -3.51 26.43
CA PHE A 43 0.90 -2.53 27.51
C PHE A 43 1.61 -3.12 28.73
N TYR A 44 1.26 -4.34 29.15
CA TYR A 44 1.84 -4.97 30.34
C TYR A 44 3.11 -5.75 30.01
N THR A 45 3.24 -6.28 28.80
CA THR A 45 4.46 -6.98 28.35
C THR A 45 5.60 -6.02 27.98
N GLY A 46 5.35 -4.71 27.95
CA GLY A 46 6.36 -3.68 27.70
C GLY A 46 6.88 -3.65 26.26
N GLU A 47 6.29 -4.45 25.37
CA GLU A 47 6.70 -4.53 23.98
C GLU A 47 6.16 -3.32 23.21
N GLN A 48 6.96 -2.25 23.17
CA GLN A 48 6.68 -1.12 22.30
C GLN A 48 6.83 -1.59 20.85
N ARG A 49 5.70 -1.81 20.18
CA ARG A 49 5.69 -1.92 18.72
C ARG A 49 6.05 -0.56 18.15
N ILE A 50 7.35 -0.32 17.97
CA ILE A 50 7.85 0.79 17.16
C ILE A 50 7.38 0.50 15.75
N VAL A 51 6.32 1.19 15.31
CA VAL A 51 5.86 1.13 13.92
C VAL A 51 6.85 1.94 13.11
N ASP A 52 7.92 1.28 12.67
CA ASP A 52 8.99 1.90 11.90
C ASP A 52 8.45 2.49 10.58
N THR A 53 8.64 3.79 10.43
CA THR A 53 8.26 4.58 9.24
C THR A 53 9.22 4.41 8.06
N VAL A 54 10.10 3.41 8.13
CA VAL A 54 11.25 3.18 7.23
C VAL A 54 10.85 3.08 5.75
N GLY A 55 9.60 2.73 5.44
CA GLY A 55 9.13 2.62 4.05
C GLY A 55 8.55 3.90 3.43
N ARG A 56 8.37 5.01 4.16
CA ARG A 56 7.68 6.19 3.61
C ARG A 56 8.52 6.92 2.55
N VAL A 57 9.82 7.03 2.78
CA VAL A 57 10.76 7.66 1.84
C VAL A 57 10.92 6.80 0.58
N GLU A 58 11.08 5.49 0.73
CA GLU A 58 11.19 4.57 -0.42
C GLU A 58 9.92 4.57 -1.30
N ARG A 59 8.73 4.60 -0.68
CA ARG A 59 7.45 4.73 -1.42
C ARG A 59 7.29 6.09 -2.11
N PHE A 60 7.95 7.13 -1.61
CA PHE A 60 7.95 8.44 -2.25
C PHE A 60 8.89 8.44 -3.47
N VAL A 61 10.11 7.92 -3.32
CA VAL A 61 11.09 7.80 -4.42
C VAL A 61 10.51 6.95 -5.56
N LYS A 62 9.95 5.77 -5.26
CA LYS A 62 9.31 4.91 -6.27
C LYS A 62 8.18 5.61 -7.04
N ARG A 63 7.39 6.47 -6.36
CA ARG A 63 6.34 7.26 -7.03
C ARG A 63 6.90 8.36 -7.92
N LEU A 64 7.99 8.99 -7.51
CA LEU A 64 8.67 10.00 -8.34
C LEU A 64 9.29 9.39 -9.59
N GLU A 65 9.98 8.26 -9.47
CA GLU A 65 10.56 7.53 -10.60
C GLU A 65 9.50 7.07 -11.61
N ALA A 66 8.37 6.54 -11.11
CA ALA A 66 7.23 6.17 -11.94
C ALA A 66 6.64 7.38 -12.69
N ARG A 67 6.58 8.55 -12.03
CA ARG A 67 6.09 9.77 -12.66
C ARG A 67 7.06 10.29 -13.73
N GLN A 68 8.36 10.31 -13.45
CA GLN A 68 9.39 10.76 -14.39
C GLN A 68 9.45 9.91 -15.65
N SER A 69 9.37 8.57 -15.50
CA SER A 69 9.32 7.66 -16.64
C SER A 69 8.05 7.83 -17.47
N ALA A 70 6.89 8.09 -16.84
CA ALA A 70 5.64 8.37 -17.53
C ALA A 70 5.70 9.71 -18.30
N THR A 71 6.21 10.78 -17.69
CA THR A 71 6.34 12.08 -18.37
C THR A 71 7.34 12.01 -19.53
N ALA A 72 8.47 11.33 -19.34
CA ALA A 72 9.46 11.14 -20.41
C ALA A 72 8.88 10.36 -21.60
N ARG A 73 8.07 9.32 -21.34
CA ARG A 73 7.37 8.56 -22.41
C ARG A 73 6.40 9.44 -23.18
N LEU A 74 5.60 10.26 -22.49
CA LEU A 74 4.63 11.17 -23.11
C LEU A 74 5.32 12.26 -23.95
N GLU A 75 6.46 12.78 -23.47
CA GLU A 75 7.25 13.76 -24.23
C GLU A 75 7.87 13.17 -25.50
N ILE A 76 8.40 11.94 -25.43
CA ILE A 76 8.93 11.24 -26.59
C ILE A 76 7.79 10.96 -27.60
N GLU A 77 6.64 10.48 -27.14
CA GLU A 77 5.48 10.22 -27.99
C GLU A 77 4.97 11.51 -28.68
N ALA A 78 4.96 12.64 -27.96
CA ALA A 78 4.62 13.94 -28.53
C ALA A 78 5.64 14.42 -29.59
N LYS A 79 6.95 14.16 -29.40
CA LYS A 79 7.99 14.48 -30.38
C LYS A 79 7.85 13.61 -31.64
N VAL A 80 7.68 12.29 -31.47
CA VAL A 80 7.45 11.35 -32.57
C VAL A 80 6.24 11.76 -33.40
N ARG A 81 5.15 12.18 -32.74
CA ARG A 81 3.96 12.67 -33.44
C ARG A 81 4.22 13.92 -34.26
N ARG A 82 4.93 14.92 -33.71
CA ARG A 82 5.24 16.16 -34.43
C ARG A 82 6.17 15.91 -35.62
N GLU A 83 7.21 15.11 -35.43
CA GLU A 83 8.17 14.79 -36.48
C GLU A 83 7.57 13.90 -37.57
N SER A 84 6.68 12.96 -37.22
CA SER A 84 5.97 12.16 -38.21
C SER A 84 4.96 12.98 -39.01
N GLU A 85 4.24 13.91 -38.39
CA GLU A 85 3.35 14.86 -39.08
C GLU A 85 4.13 15.81 -40.01
N GLU A 86 5.33 16.24 -39.62
CA GLU A 86 6.21 17.08 -40.44
C GLU A 86 6.83 16.29 -41.60
N ALA A 87 7.27 15.06 -41.35
CA ALA A 87 7.78 14.16 -42.38
C ALA A 87 6.71 13.80 -43.42
N ALA A 88 5.47 13.53 -42.98
CA ALA A 88 4.33 13.32 -43.87
C ALA A 88 4.05 14.54 -44.75
N ARG A 89 4.13 15.75 -44.18
CA ARG A 89 3.96 17.02 -44.92
C ARG A 89 5.04 17.20 -45.98
N LYS A 90 6.30 16.95 -45.63
CA LYS A 90 7.45 17.05 -46.54
C LYS A 90 7.41 15.99 -47.65
N ALA A 91 6.99 14.77 -47.35
CA ALA A 91 6.82 13.71 -48.35
C ALA A 91 5.73 14.06 -49.36
N ARG A 92 4.56 14.53 -48.89
CA ARG A 92 3.48 15.01 -49.77
C ARG A 92 3.93 16.16 -50.69
N ALA A 93 4.76 17.08 -50.19
CA ALA A 93 5.29 18.20 -50.98
C ALA A 93 6.31 17.76 -52.05
N ARG A 94 7.03 16.65 -51.83
CA ARG A 94 8.01 16.09 -52.78
C ARG A 94 7.41 15.06 -53.76
N GLY A 95 6.15 14.66 -53.56
CA GLY A 95 5.50 13.60 -54.34
C GLY A 95 5.86 12.18 -53.89
N ASP A 96 6.53 12.03 -52.75
CA ASP A 96 6.92 10.74 -52.16
C ASP A 96 5.78 10.13 -51.33
N ASN A 97 5.82 8.81 -51.10
CA ASN A 97 4.81 8.13 -50.30
C ASN A 97 4.89 8.58 -48.81
N PRO A 98 3.84 9.26 -48.28
CA PRO A 98 3.84 9.78 -46.92
C PRO A 98 3.83 8.71 -45.84
N GLU A 99 3.32 7.51 -46.12
CA GLU A 99 3.28 6.41 -45.15
C GLU A 99 4.68 5.85 -44.86
N LYS A 100 5.54 5.79 -45.88
CA LYS A 100 6.94 5.36 -45.72
C LYS A 100 7.75 6.36 -44.89
N ALA A 101 7.59 7.65 -45.17
CA ALA A 101 8.28 8.69 -44.41
C ALA A 101 7.88 8.74 -42.92
N VAL A 102 6.61 8.44 -42.61
CA VAL A 102 6.13 8.31 -41.22
C VAL A 102 6.71 7.04 -40.57
N ALA A 103 6.74 5.92 -41.29
CA ALA A 103 7.31 4.67 -40.80
C ALA A 103 8.81 4.80 -40.48
N ASP A 104 9.58 5.53 -41.29
CA ASP A 104 11.01 5.76 -41.06
C ASP A 104 11.28 6.57 -39.80
N VAL A 105 10.46 7.60 -39.53
CA VAL A 105 10.56 8.40 -38.29
C VAL A 105 10.20 7.55 -37.07
N VAL A 106 9.14 6.76 -37.14
CA VAL A 106 8.74 5.86 -36.04
C VAL A 106 9.81 4.79 -35.79
N ALA A 107 10.42 4.24 -36.85
CA ALA A 107 11.51 3.26 -36.74
C ALA A 107 12.78 3.85 -36.11
N LYS A 108 13.12 5.10 -36.42
CA LYS A 108 14.26 5.82 -35.82
C LYS A 108 14.12 5.94 -34.29
N TYR A 109 12.95 6.34 -33.81
CA TYR A 109 12.67 6.47 -32.37
C TYR A 109 12.44 5.13 -31.65
N ALA A 110 12.02 4.08 -32.38
CA ALA A 110 11.93 2.73 -31.84
C ALA A 110 13.32 2.11 -31.60
N ALA A 111 14.30 2.41 -32.46
CA ALA A 111 15.68 1.93 -32.32
C ALA A 111 16.43 2.58 -31.15
N GLU A 112 16.20 3.87 -30.87
CA GLU A 112 16.78 4.58 -29.70
C GLU A 112 16.26 4.10 -28.34
N LYS A 113 15.17 3.31 -28.31
CA LYS A 113 14.51 2.83 -27.08
C LYS A 113 15.04 1.47 -26.60
N ILE A 114 15.92 0.82 -27.37
CA ILE A 114 16.47 -0.53 -27.12
C ILE A 114 17.92 -0.50 -26.64
N ALA A 115 18.60 0.65 -26.73
CA ALA A 115 19.93 0.90 -26.17
C ALA A 115 19.85 1.60 -24.80
#